data_AF-A0A554GPR7-F1
#
_entry.id   AF-A0A554GPR7-F1
#
_cell.length_a   1.000
_cell.length_b   1.000
_cell.length_c   1.000
_cell.angle_alpha   90.00
_cell.angle_beta   90.00
_cell.angle_gamma   90.00
#
_symmetry.space_group_name_H-M   'P 1'
#
loop_
_entity.id
_entity.type
_entity.pdbx_description
1 polymer ?
#
loop_
_entity_poly.entity_id
_entity_poly.type
_entity_poly.pdbx_seq_one_letter_code
_entity_poly.pdbx_strand_id
1 'polypeptide(L)'
;MSPHPPSGRAASRVAPWMGTVVVLQLVHLAAVATSFQDGRQLALVGDAAGWTVGLLAVLGTAAAALSFARGDYLRRVWGLLTVGAGLSLVSTALRSYWMHAVPDVPFTNSPLLPVRMGVVVLANVSTTFALVLLARTYRQSGLQPPPSPRATLLWAVSAVAALAVGGPALVAAVGHLGQDFATTCTAVIALASTLADMMTILLVAPILRVAYMLRGGRLAWVWWAMGMSGAVWLFYDAREWLAPLLPGNPAEAVELLRTLRTSGLAMLGLAGWLQRSALTAAQPASSTGVVVPTA
;
A
#
# COMPACT_ATOMS: atom_id res chain seq x y z
N MET A 1 -5.43 -33.44 27.16
CA MET A 1 -5.98 -32.47 26.19
C MET A 1 -6.03 -31.11 26.86
N SER A 2 -5.09 -30.21 26.54
CA SER A 2 -5.05 -28.87 27.09
C SER A 2 -6.11 -28.00 26.38
N PRO A 3 -6.92 -27.20 27.11
CA PRO A 3 -7.94 -26.36 26.50
C PRO A 3 -7.28 -25.33 25.56
N HIS A 4 -7.70 -25.32 24.30
CA HIS A 4 -7.28 -24.27 23.37
C HIS A 4 -7.75 -22.90 23.90
N PRO A 5 -6.85 -21.91 24.02
CA PRO A 5 -7.26 -20.58 24.43
C PRO A 5 -8.27 -20.01 23.42
N PRO A 6 -9.30 -19.29 23.87
CA PRO A 6 -10.36 -18.80 23.00
C PRO A 6 -9.81 -17.79 21.98
N SER A 7 -9.91 -18.15 20.71
CA SER A 7 -9.47 -17.37 19.53
C SER A 7 -10.19 -16.02 19.35
N GLY A 8 -11.27 -15.76 20.12
CA GLY A 8 -12.12 -14.57 19.96
C GLY A 8 -11.50 -13.24 20.43
N ARG A 9 -10.53 -13.24 21.35
CA ARG A 9 -10.02 -11.97 21.94
C ARG A 9 -9.12 -11.15 21.02
N ALA A 10 -8.46 -11.79 20.05
CA ALA A 10 -7.57 -11.08 19.12
C ALA A 10 -8.36 -10.32 18.03
N ALA A 11 -9.46 -10.90 17.56
CA ALA A 11 -10.32 -10.28 16.54
C ALA A 11 -11.01 -9.01 17.05
N SER A 12 -11.45 -8.98 18.31
CA SER A 12 -12.17 -7.82 18.87
C SER A 12 -11.32 -6.54 18.94
N ARG A 13 -9.99 -6.65 18.98
CA ARG A 13 -9.08 -5.49 19.04
C ARG A 13 -8.70 -4.93 17.67
N VAL A 14 -8.87 -5.69 16.58
CA VAL A 14 -8.53 -5.26 15.20
C VAL A 14 -9.74 -4.64 14.49
N ALA A 15 -10.95 -5.10 14.82
CA ALA A 15 -12.20 -4.58 14.30
C ALA A 15 -12.32 -3.03 14.29
N PRO A 16 -12.01 -2.29 15.37
CA PRO A 16 -12.14 -0.83 15.35
C PRO A 16 -11.22 -0.18 14.31
N TRP A 17 -10.01 -0.71 14.10
CA TRP A 17 -9.06 -0.16 13.14
C TRP A 17 -9.49 -0.39 11.69
N MET A 18 -10.03 -1.57 11.37
CA MET A 18 -10.61 -1.84 10.06
C MET A 18 -11.84 -0.95 9.82
N GLY A 19 -12.64 -0.73 10.86
CA GLY A 19 -13.73 0.24 10.85
C GLY A 19 -13.26 1.65 10.49
N THR A 20 -12.15 2.12 11.08
CA THR A 20 -11.55 3.42 10.74
C THR A 20 -11.16 3.53 9.28
N VAL A 21 -10.55 2.49 8.70
CA VAL A 21 -10.18 2.49 7.27
C VAL A 21 -11.42 2.60 6.38
N VAL A 22 -12.48 1.84 6.70
CA VAL A 22 -13.75 1.90 5.97
C VAL A 22 -14.39 3.28 6.10
N VAL A 23 -14.43 3.86 7.29
CA VAL A 23 -14.98 5.21 7.52
C VAL A 23 -14.20 6.26 6.72
N LEU A 24 -12.86 6.22 6.75
CA LEU A 24 -12.02 7.13 5.96
C LEU A 24 -12.30 7.00 4.45
N GLN A 25 -12.46 5.78 3.96
CA GLN A 25 -12.80 5.53 2.56
C GLN A 25 -14.18 6.08 2.19
N LEU A 26 -15.19 5.84 3.03
CA LEU A 26 -16.56 6.32 2.78
C LEU A 26 -16.64 7.84 2.84
N VAL A 27 -15.96 8.48 3.80
CA VAL A 27 -15.88 9.94 3.90
C VAL A 27 -15.21 10.53 2.67
N HIS A 28 -14.09 9.95 2.21
CA HIS A 28 -13.43 10.43 1.00
C HIS A 28 -14.31 10.24 -0.25
N LEU A 29 -14.96 9.09 -0.39
CA LEU A 29 -15.88 8.81 -1.50
C LEU A 29 -17.04 9.81 -1.52
N ALA A 30 -17.68 10.06 -0.38
CA ALA A 30 -18.76 11.03 -0.27
C ALA A 30 -18.29 12.45 -0.59
N ALA A 31 -17.14 12.87 -0.06
CA ALA A 31 -16.57 14.18 -0.33
C ALA A 31 -16.25 14.39 -1.82
N VAL A 32 -15.73 13.38 -2.50
CA VAL A 32 -15.50 13.42 -3.97
C VAL A 32 -16.84 13.53 -4.71
N ALA A 33 -17.81 12.68 -4.38
CA ALA A 33 -19.11 12.66 -5.04
C ALA A 33 -19.86 14.00 -4.92
N THR A 34 -19.74 14.69 -3.79
CA THR A 34 -20.36 16.01 -3.57
C THR A 34 -19.58 17.17 -4.20
N SER A 35 -18.38 16.94 -4.72
CA SER A 35 -17.48 17.99 -5.23
C SER A 35 -17.32 17.99 -6.75
N PHE A 36 -18.04 17.16 -7.51
CA PHE A 36 -17.87 17.08 -8.97
C PHE A 36 -18.13 18.40 -9.71
N GLN A 37 -19.01 19.24 -9.17
CA GLN A 37 -19.37 20.52 -9.78
C GLN A 37 -18.33 21.62 -9.52
N ASP A 38 -17.39 21.42 -8.59
CA ASP A 38 -16.35 22.37 -8.24
C ASP A 38 -14.98 21.68 -8.29
N GLY A 39 -14.27 21.87 -9.41
CA GLY A 39 -12.94 21.30 -9.62
C GLY A 39 -11.91 21.71 -8.57
N ARG A 40 -12.04 22.91 -7.98
CA ARG A 40 -11.15 23.36 -6.90
C ARG A 40 -11.46 22.62 -5.61
N GLN A 41 -12.73 22.45 -5.26
CA GLN A 41 -13.14 21.67 -4.11
C GLN A 41 -12.69 20.20 -4.25
N LEU A 42 -12.87 19.61 -5.44
CA LEU A 42 -12.42 18.25 -5.73
C LEU A 42 -10.90 18.09 -5.54
N ALA A 43 -10.11 19.05 -6.02
CA ALA A 43 -8.66 19.07 -5.82
C ALA A 43 -8.27 19.14 -4.33
N LEU A 44 -8.94 20.00 -3.55
CA LEU A 44 -8.73 20.13 -2.11
C LEU A 44 -9.08 18.84 -1.35
N VAL A 45 -10.19 18.19 -1.70
CA VAL A 45 -10.58 16.89 -1.12
C VAL A 45 -9.51 15.84 -1.40
N GLY A 46 -9.05 15.74 -2.65
CA GLY A 46 -8.00 14.81 -3.04
C GLY A 46 -6.66 15.07 -2.32
N ASP A 47 -6.29 16.34 -2.17
CA ASP A 47 -5.09 16.73 -1.42
C ASP A 47 -5.22 16.38 0.07
N ALA A 48 -6.31 16.80 0.73
CA ALA A 48 -6.54 16.53 2.14
C ALA A 48 -6.49 15.02 2.43
N ALA A 49 -7.21 14.22 1.65
CA ALA A 49 -7.17 12.78 1.76
C ALA A 49 -5.75 12.22 1.55
N GLY A 50 -5.06 12.67 0.49
CA GLY A 50 -3.69 12.26 0.17
C GLY A 50 -2.70 12.54 1.29
N TRP A 51 -2.75 13.73 1.89
CA TRP A 51 -1.95 14.11 3.05
C TRP A 51 -2.26 13.24 4.27
N THR A 52 -3.55 13.10 4.61
CA THR A 52 -3.98 12.31 5.77
C THR A 52 -3.51 10.86 5.67
N VAL A 53 -3.82 10.17 4.57
CA VAL A 53 -3.44 8.75 4.44
C VAL A 53 -1.95 8.55 4.19
N GLY A 54 -1.27 9.51 3.56
CA GLY A 54 0.18 9.46 3.38
C GLY A 54 0.91 9.58 4.72
N LEU A 55 0.48 10.48 5.60
CA LEU A 55 1.03 10.59 6.96
C LEU A 55 0.73 9.33 7.78
N LEU A 56 -0.48 8.78 7.71
CA LEU A 56 -0.82 7.52 8.38
C LEU A 56 0.06 6.37 7.91
N ALA A 57 0.31 6.25 6.60
CA ALA A 57 1.19 5.25 6.03
C ALA A 57 2.62 5.39 6.58
N VAL A 58 3.21 6.59 6.49
CA VAL A 58 4.58 6.87 6.97
C VAL A 58 4.72 6.56 8.45
N LEU A 59 3.82 7.08 9.28
CA LEU A 59 3.89 6.90 10.74
C LEU A 59 3.69 5.44 11.13
N GLY A 60 2.74 4.74 10.49
CA GLY A 60 2.49 3.33 10.73
C GLY A 60 3.70 2.45 10.39
N THR A 61 4.27 2.61 9.20
CA THR A 61 5.44 1.81 8.79
C THR A 61 6.69 2.17 9.58
N ALA A 62 6.87 3.44 9.95
CA ALA A 62 7.97 3.87 10.81
C ALA A 62 7.86 3.25 12.20
N ALA A 63 6.66 3.27 12.78
CA ALA A 63 6.37 2.63 14.07
C ALA A 63 6.68 1.13 14.05
N ALA A 64 6.37 0.44 12.94
CA ALA A 64 6.75 -0.95 12.74
C ALA A 64 8.26 -1.13 12.66
N ALA A 65 8.96 -0.34 11.84
CA ALA A 65 10.41 -0.43 11.65
C ALA A 65 11.17 -0.21 12.97
N LEU A 66 10.74 0.76 13.77
CA LEU A 66 11.35 1.09 15.06
C LEU A 66 11.08 0.04 16.15
N SER A 67 10.15 -0.88 15.93
CA SER A 67 9.86 -1.98 16.87
C SER A 67 10.85 -3.14 16.78
N PHE A 68 11.76 -3.13 15.81
CA PHE A 68 12.75 -4.17 15.56
C PHE A 68 14.18 -3.72 15.92
N ALA A 69 15.03 -4.66 16.31
CA ALA A 69 16.43 -4.40 16.63
C ALA A 69 17.23 -4.03 15.38
N ARG A 70 18.41 -3.43 15.57
CA ARG A 70 19.35 -3.19 14.46
C ARG A 70 19.84 -4.53 13.94
N GLY A 71 19.81 -4.72 12.62
CA GLY A 71 20.21 -5.97 11.97
C GLY A 71 19.04 -6.88 11.59
N ASP A 72 17.86 -6.72 12.20
CA ASP A 72 16.68 -7.50 11.86
C ASP A 72 16.26 -7.29 10.40
N TYR A 73 16.04 -8.38 9.67
CA TYR A 73 15.57 -8.33 8.28
C TYR A 73 14.25 -7.57 8.14
N LEU A 74 13.31 -7.78 9.07
CA LEU A 74 12.02 -7.09 9.07
C LEU A 74 12.16 -5.58 9.33
N ARG A 75 13.16 -5.13 10.08
CA ARG A 75 13.46 -3.70 10.23
C ARG A 75 13.77 -3.06 8.87
N ARG A 76 14.54 -3.75 8.03
CA ARG A 76 14.88 -3.28 6.68
C ARG A 76 13.65 -3.23 5.78
N VAL A 77 12.79 -4.26 5.83
CA VAL A 77 11.52 -4.27 5.08
C VAL A 77 10.66 -3.07 5.46
N TRP A 78 10.35 -2.90 6.75
CA TRP A 78 9.51 -1.78 7.20
C TRP A 78 10.16 -0.41 7.01
N GLY A 79 11.49 -0.34 7.11
CA GLY A 79 12.25 0.87 6.80
C GLY A 79 12.11 1.29 5.34
N LEU A 80 12.24 0.35 4.40
CA LEU A 80 12.04 0.60 2.97
C LEU A 80 10.60 0.99 2.64
N LEU A 81 9.61 0.36 3.29
CA LEU A 81 8.21 0.77 3.18
C LEU A 81 7.98 2.20 3.69
N THR A 82 8.67 2.58 4.78
CA THR A 82 8.61 3.95 5.32
C THR A 82 9.23 4.96 4.36
N VAL A 83 10.38 4.64 3.77
CA VAL A 83 11.00 5.47 2.73
C VAL A 83 10.07 5.60 1.53
N GLY A 84 9.50 4.50 1.05
CA GLY A 84 8.55 4.51 -0.06
C GLY A 84 7.29 5.34 0.20
N ALA A 85 6.69 5.19 1.39
CA ALA A 85 5.54 5.99 1.81
C ALA A 85 5.90 7.48 1.96
N GLY A 86 7.08 7.79 2.51
CA GLY A 86 7.58 9.15 2.68
C GLY A 86 7.81 9.85 1.34
N LEU A 87 8.45 9.16 0.40
CA LEU A 87 8.64 9.66 -0.97
C LEU A 87 7.29 9.83 -1.68
N SER A 88 6.34 8.91 -1.49
CA SER A 88 4.98 9.07 -2.04
C SER A 88 4.24 10.29 -1.47
N LEU A 89 4.46 10.61 -0.19
CA LEU A 89 3.94 11.81 0.44
C LEU A 89 4.61 13.07 -0.13
N VAL A 90 5.93 13.06 -0.33
CA VAL A 90 6.65 14.16 -0.99
C VAL A 90 6.14 14.39 -2.42
N SER A 91 5.90 13.33 -3.19
CA SER A 91 5.30 13.44 -4.54
C SER A 91 3.90 14.07 -4.49
N THR A 92 3.12 13.74 -3.47
CA THR A 92 1.80 14.36 -3.22
C THR A 92 1.98 15.83 -2.91
N ALA A 93 2.91 16.18 -2.01
CA ALA A 93 3.22 17.56 -1.63
C ALA A 93 3.66 18.43 -2.81
N LEU A 94 4.55 17.93 -3.67
CA LEU A 94 5.00 18.64 -4.88
C LEU A 94 3.81 18.96 -5.80
N ARG A 95 2.91 17.98 -5.99
CA ARG A 95 1.72 18.16 -6.82
C ARG A 95 0.76 19.17 -6.19
N SER A 96 0.41 19.00 -4.92
CA SER A 96 -0.49 19.92 -4.22
C SER A 96 0.06 21.34 -4.22
N TYR A 97 1.35 21.53 -3.89
CA TYR A 97 2.00 22.83 -3.92
C TYR A 97 1.85 23.53 -5.28
N TRP A 98 2.16 22.82 -6.37
CA TRP A 98 2.04 23.39 -7.71
C TRP A 98 0.60 23.75 -8.07
N MET A 99 -0.36 22.87 -7.79
CA MET A 99 -1.78 23.11 -8.11
C MET A 99 -2.36 24.30 -7.33
N HIS A 100 -1.83 24.62 -6.14
CA HIS A 100 -2.25 25.81 -5.40
C HIS A 100 -1.47 27.07 -5.79
N ALA A 101 -0.21 26.94 -6.20
CA ALA A 101 0.61 28.07 -6.63
C ALA A 101 0.28 28.53 -8.05
N VAL A 102 -0.08 27.60 -8.95
CA VAL A 102 -0.34 27.83 -10.37
C VAL A 102 -1.58 27.01 -10.81
N PRO A 103 -2.80 27.40 -10.37
CA PRO A 103 -4.00 26.57 -10.49
C PRO A 103 -4.43 26.26 -11.93
N ASP A 104 -4.15 27.16 -12.87
CA ASP A 104 -4.60 27.02 -14.26
C ASP A 104 -3.60 26.28 -15.15
N VAL A 105 -2.46 25.83 -14.61
CA VAL A 105 -1.41 25.15 -15.38
C VAL A 105 -1.24 23.70 -14.93
N PRO A 106 -1.46 22.72 -15.83
CA PRO A 106 -1.27 21.31 -15.51
C PRO A 106 0.12 21.02 -14.93
N PHE A 107 0.19 20.08 -13.98
CA PHE A 107 1.45 19.70 -13.35
C PHE A 107 2.50 19.17 -14.35
N THR A 108 2.08 18.62 -15.49
CA THR A 108 2.97 18.16 -16.56
C THR A 108 3.83 19.27 -17.15
N ASN A 109 3.42 20.54 -17.00
CA ASN A 109 4.18 21.71 -17.43
C ASN A 109 5.02 22.32 -16.29
N SER A 110 5.02 21.69 -15.10
CA SER A 110 5.75 22.19 -13.94
C SER A 110 7.25 21.94 -14.06
N PRO A 111 8.12 22.89 -13.67
CA PRO A 111 9.55 22.64 -13.49
C PRO A 111 9.83 21.62 -12.38
N LEU A 112 8.85 21.28 -11.53
CA LEU A 112 8.96 20.25 -10.50
C LEU A 112 8.74 18.83 -11.06
N LEU A 113 8.35 18.68 -12.33
CA LEU A 113 8.08 17.36 -12.92
C LEU A 113 9.28 16.40 -12.84
N PRO A 114 10.54 16.79 -13.13
CA PRO A 114 11.68 15.88 -13.02
C PRO A 114 11.97 15.46 -11.57
N VAL A 115 11.77 16.37 -10.62
CA VAL A 115 11.91 16.08 -9.20
C VAL A 115 10.85 15.07 -8.77
N ARG A 116 9.59 15.29 -9.17
CA ARG A 116 8.50 14.34 -8.92
C ARG A 116 8.78 12.99 -9.56
N MET A 117 9.32 12.95 -10.78
CA MET A 117 9.72 11.72 -11.46
C MET A 117 10.72 10.94 -10.61
N GLY A 118 11.83 11.55 -10.18
CA GLY A 118 12.82 10.90 -9.34
C GLY A 118 12.22 10.37 -8.02
N VAL A 119 11.41 11.19 -7.34
CA VAL A 119 10.75 10.81 -6.09
C VAL A 119 9.80 9.63 -6.27
N VAL A 120 8.99 9.61 -7.33
CA VAL A 120 8.03 8.51 -7.58
C VAL A 120 8.74 7.23 -7.99
N VAL A 121 9.79 7.31 -8.81
CA VAL A 121 10.61 6.14 -9.18
C VAL A 121 11.24 5.53 -7.91
N LEU A 122 11.87 6.35 -7.07
CA LEU A 122 12.48 5.89 -5.83
C LEU A 122 11.46 5.34 -4.83
N ALA A 123 10.26 5.92 -4.77
CA ALA A 123 9.18 5.41 -3.94
C ALA A 123 8.81 3.98 -4.33
N ASN A 124 8.54 3.76 -5.62
CA ASN A 124 8.17 2.47 -6.19
C ASN A 124 9.28 1.41 -6.09
N VAL A 125 10.54 1.81 -6.32
CA VAL A 125 11.68 0.91 -6.15
C VAL A 125 11.81 0.48 -4.69
N SER A 126 11.69 1.42 -3.75
CA SER A 126 11.81 1.13 -2.31
C SER A 126 10.72 0.18 -1.83
N THR A 127 9.45 0.43 -2.19
CA THR A 127 8.32 -0.44 -1.80
C THR A 127 8.45 -1.83 -2.43
N THR A 128 8.74 -1.91 -3.73
CA THR A 128 8.91 -3.18 -4.43
C THR A 128 10.05 -3.99 -3.83
N PHE A 129 11.19 -3.37 -3.59
CA PHE A 129 12.34 -4.04 -2.99
C PHE A 129 12.04 -4.50 -1.55
N ALA A 130 11.25 -3.75 -0.79
CA ALA A 130 10.78 -4.18 0.53
C ALA A 130 9.96 -5.47 0.45
N LEU A 131 9.03 -5.58 -0.51
CA LEU A 131 8.21 -6.78 -0.70
C LEU A 131 9.03 -7.98 -1.18
N VAL A 132 10.00 -7.76 -2.06
CA VAL A 132 10.96 -8.82 -2.48
C VAL A 132 11.78 -9.30 -1.28
N LEU A 133 12.28 -8.38 -0.46
CA LEU A 133 13.02 -8.72 0.75
C LEU A 133 12.14 -9.49 1.74
N LEU A 134 10.88 -9.07 1.91
CA LEU A 134 9.91 -9.78 2.75
C LEU A 134 9.68 -11.21 2.28
N ALA A 135 9.45 -11.41 0.98
CA ALA A 135 9.27 -12.74 0.40
C ALA A 135 10.51 -13.62 0.60
N ARG A 136 11.72 -13.05 0.47
CA ARG A 136 12.98 -13.75 0.79
C ARG A 136 13.07 -14.12 2.27
N THR A 137 12.70 -13.22 3.17
CA THR A 137 12.69 -13.47 4.62
C THR A 137 11.74 -14.63 4.98
N TYR A 138 10.56 -14.73 4.36
CA TYR A 138 9.66 -15.87 4.56
C TYR A 138 10.24 -17.18 4.05
N ARG A 139 10.88 -17.16 2.88
CA ARG A 139 11.56 -18.33 2.34
C ARG A 139 12.67 -18.81 3.27
N GLN A 140 13.49 -17.91 3.78
CA GLN A 140 14.63 -18.24 4.65
C GLN A 140 14.19 -18.71 6.05
N SER A 141 13.06 -18.20 6.56
CA SER A 141 12.50 -18.61 7.86
C SER A 141 11.72 -19.92 7.81
N GLY A 142 11.62 -20.57 6.64
CA GLY A 142 10.84 -21.80 6.48
C GLY A 142 9.32 -21.58 6.55
N LEU A 143 8.85 -20.33 6.53
CA LEU A 143 7.43 -19.97 6.48
C LEU A 143 6.85 -20.14 5.06
N GLN A 144 7.24 -21.23 4.38
CA GLN A 144 6.73 -21.56 3.06
C GLN A 144 5.54 -22.50 3.18
N PRO A 145 4.34 -22.08 2.74
CA PRO A 145 3.21 -23.00 2.69
C PRO A 145 3.50 -24.09 1.65
N PRO A 146 3.14 -25.36 1.93
CA PRO A 146 3.37 -26.45 1.00
C PRO A 146 2.72 -26.15 -0.37
N PRO A 147 3.33 -26.62 -1.47
CA PRO A 147 2.74 -26.45 -2.80
C PRO A 147 1.36 -27.09 -2.84
N SER A 148 0.41 -26.42 -3.49
CA SER A 148 -0.96 -26.93 -3.67
C SER A 148 -1.54 -26.39 -4.97
N PRO A 149 -2.48 -27.11 -5.62
CA PRO A 149 -3.08 -26.65 -6.87
C PRO A 149 -3.80 -25.31 -6.71
N ARG A 150 -4.41 -25.06 -5.54
CA ARG A 150 -5.03 -23.76 -5.21
C ARG A 150 -4.01 -22.62 -5.17
N ALA A 151 -2.80 -22.89 -4.67
CA ALA A 151 -1.74 -21.91 -4.65
C ALA A 151 -1.20 -21.62 -6.06
N THR A 152 -1.06 -22.65 -6.89
CA THR A 152 -0.68 -22.48 -8.30
C THR A 152 -1.73 -21.67 -9.06
N LEU A 153 -3.01 -21.97 -8.84
CA LEU A 153 -4.11 -21.19 -9.44
C LEU A 153 -4.09 -19.73 -8.99
N LEU A 154 -3.90 -19.47 -7.68
CA LEU A 154 -3.83 -18.09 -7.17
C LEU A 154 -2.66 -17.31 -7.79
N TRP A 155 -1.50 -17.95 -7.95
CA TRP A 155 -0.34 -17.37 -8.64
C TRP A 155 -0.64 -17.09 -10.11
N ALA A 156 -1.24 -18.04 -10.82
CA ALA A 156 -1.62 -17.88 -12.23
C ALA A 156 -2.62 -16.73 -12.40
N VAL A 157 -3.66 -16.67 -11.56
CA VAL A 157 -4.64 -15.58 -11.56
C VAL A 157 -3.98 -14.23 -11.27
N SER A 158 -3.06 -14.17 -10.30
CA SER A 158 -2.34 -12.92 -9.98
C SER A 158 -1.43 -12.48 -11.13
N ALA A 159 -0.77 -13.41 -11.80
CA ALA A 159 0.07 -13.13 -12.96
C ALA A 159 -0.74 -12.65 -14.16
N VAL A 160 -1.86 -13.32 -14.45
CA VAL A 160 -2.78 -12.91 -15.51
C VAL A 160 -3.38 -11.54 -15.20
N ALA A 161 -3.79 -11.28 -13.96
CA ALA A 161 -4.30 -9.98 -13.53
C ALA A 161 -3.24 -8.86 -13.68
N ALA A 162 -2.00 -9.12 -13.25
CA ALA A 162 -0.90 -8.17 -13.40
C ALA A 162 -0.63 -7.85 -14.88
N LEU A 163 -0.64 -8.85 -15.77
CA LEU A 163 -0.47 -8.63 -17.21
C LEU A 163 -1.66 -7.92 -17.85
N ALA A 164 -2.88 -8.27 -17.46
CA ALA A 164 -4.10 -7.68 -18.01
C ALA A 164 -4.24 -6.19 -17.65
N VAL A 165 -3.91 -5.83 -16.40
CA VAL A 165 -4.01 -4.44 -15.93
C VAL A 165 -2.76 -3.64 -16.32
N GLY A 166 -1.56 -4.18 -16.07
CA GLY A 166 -0.31 -3.45 -16.29
C GLY A 166 0.19 -3.47 -17.73
N GLY A 167 -0.08 -4.52 -18.50
CA GLY A 167 0.42 -4.69 -19.88
C GLY A 167 0.06 -3.52 -20.81
N PRO A 168 -1.22 -3.15 -20.95
CA PRO A 168 -1.62 -2.01 -21.78
C PRO A 168 -0.96 -0.69 -21.35
N ALA A 169 -0.88 -0.43 -20.04
CA ALA A 169 -0.26 0.77 -19.49
C ALA A 169 1.25 0.82 -19.77
N LEU A 170 1.95 -0.31 -19.72
CA LEU A 170 3.36 -0.39 -20.11
C LEU A 170 3.56 -0.07 -21.59
N VAL A 171 2.75 -0.67 -22.48
CA VAL A 171 2.86 -0.42 -23.93
C VAL A 171 2.64 1.07 -24.24
N ALA A 172 1.60 1.67 -23.65
CA ALA A 172 1.31 3.08 -23.81
C ALA A 172 2.47 3.96 -23.30
N ALA A 173 3.00 3.66 -22.11
CA ALA A 173 4.11 4.43 -21.54
C ALA A 173 5.41 4.29 -22.35
N VAL A 174 5.72 3.10 -22.89
CA VAL A 174 6.87 2.92 -23.80
C VAL A 174 6.70 3.76 -25.07
N GLY A 175 5.51 3.80 -25.65
CA GLY A 175 5.23 4.60 -26.86
C GLY A 175 5.42 6.12 -26.68
N HIS A 176 5.38 6.59 -25.43
CA HIS A 176 5.60 8.00 -25.07
C HIS A 176 7.07 8.35 -24.78
N LEU A 177 7.97 7.37 -24.73
CA LEU A 177 9.40 7.64 -24.50
C LEU A 177 10.02 8.35 -25.71
N GLY A 178 10.73 9.45 -25.46
CA GLY A 178 11.49 10.17 -26.48
C GLY A 178 10.68 11.14 -27.34
N GLN A 179 9.38 11.32 -27.07
CA GLN A 179 8.55 12.30 -27.79
C GLN A 179 8.94 13.74 -27.45
N ASP A 180 8.87 14.09 -26.16
CA ASP A 180 9.38 15.33 -25.60
C ASP A 180 9.76 15.10 -24.12
N PHE A 181 10.37 16.11 -23.48
CA PHE A 181 10.85 15.97 -22.11
C PHE A 181 9.74 15.69 -21.08
N ALA A 182 8.64 16.44 -21.12
CA ALA A 182 7.56 16.30 -20.15
C ALA A 182 6.81 14.98 -20.33
N THR A 183 6.56 14.60 -21.57
CA THR A 183 5.96 13.31 -21.95
C THR A 183 6.86 12.15 -21.55
N THR A 184 8.18 12.25 -21.76
CA THR A 184 9.16 11.25 -21.32
C THR A 184 9.19 11.11 -19.79
N CYS A 185 9.19 12.22 -19.04
CA CYS A 185 9.13 12.17 -17.58
C CYS A 185 7.86 11.48 -17.08
N THR A 186 6.72 11.79 -17.68
CA THR A 186 5.42 11.17 -17.34
C THR A 186 5.41 9.68 -17.69
N ALA A 187 5.99 9.31 -18.83
CA ALA A 187 6.17 7.92 -19.25
C ALA A 187 7.04 7.13 -18.27
N VAL A 188 8.17 7.67 -17.82
CA VAL A 188 9.04 7.03 -16.82
C VAL A 188 8.31 6.82 -15.49
N ILE A 189 7.55 7.80 -15.03
CA ILE A 189 6.69 7.67 -13.83
C ILE A 189 5.69 6.53 -14.00
N ALA A 190 5.02 6.48 -15.16
CA ALA A 190 4.03 5.45 -15.46
C ALA A 190 4.66 4.05 -15.52
N LEU A 191 5.81 3.90 -16.18
CA LEU A 191 6.54 2.63 -16.25
C LEU A 191 6.96 2.14 -14.86
N ALA A 192 7.59 3.01 -14.06
CA ALA A 192 8.07 2.63 -12.73
C ALA A 192 6.94 2.24 -11.79
N SER A 193 5.81 2.98 -11.82
CA SER A 193 4.63 2.66 -11.01
C SER A 193 4.01 1.34 -11.48
N THR A 194 3.72 1.22 -12.78
CA THR A 194 3.08 0.01 -13.34
C THR A 194 3.89 -1.25 -13.07
N LEU A 195 5.22 -1.21 -13.22
CA LEU A 195 6.08 -2.36 -12.91
C LEU A 195 6.06 -2.70 -11.41
N ALA A 196 6.08 -1.70 -10.54
CA ALA A 196 5.99 -1.90 -9.09
C ALA A 196 4.63 -2.48 -8.68
N ASP A 197 3.55 -2.03 -9.30
CA ASP A 197 2.20 -2.53 -9.04
C ASP A 197 2.05 -3.97 -9.53
N MET A 198 2.52 -4.28 -10.75
CA MET A 198 2.57 -5.66 -11.26
C MET A 198 3.36 -6.60 -10.32
N MET A 199 4.52 -6.15 -9.84
CA MET A 199 5.31 -6.90 -8.86
C MET A 199 4.57 -7.04 -7.52
N THR A 200 3.88 -6.00 -7.07
CA THR A 200 3.07 -6.04 -5.85
C THR A 200 1.94 -7.06 -5.99
N ILE A 201 1.20 -7.06 -7.10
CA ILE A 201 0.13 -8.01 -7.40
C ILE A 201 0.65 -9.46 -7.41
N LEU A 202 1.80 -9.70 -8.06
CA LEU A 202 2.45 -11.01 -8.03
C LEU A 202 2.80 -11.44 -6.60
N LEU A 203 3.25 -10.50 -5.77
CA LEU A 203 3.62 -10.76 -4.37
C LEU A 203 2.44 -10.77 -3.38
N VAL A 204 1.24 -10.31 -3.77
CA VAL A 204 0.02 -10.40 -2.94
C VAL A 204 -0.29 -11.87 -2.62
N ALA A 205 -0.26 -12.76 -3.63
CA ALA A 205 -0.55 -14.18 -3.46
C ALA A 205 0.31 -14.86 -2.37
N PRO A 206 1.66 -14.80 -2.40
CA PRO A 206 2.48 -15.39 -1.35
C PRO A 206 2.28 -14.71 0.01
N ILE A 207 2.09 -13.38 0.06
CA ILE A 207 1.85 -12.65 1.33
C ILE A 207 0.55 -13.12 1.98
N LEU A 208 -0.55 -13.22 1.22
CA LEU A 208 -1.83 -13.70 1.72
C LEU A 208 -1.78 -15.15 2.19
N ARG A 209 -1.00 -16.01 1.51
CA ARG A 209 -0.79 -17.39 1.97
C ARG A 209 -0.06 -17.44 3.31
N VAL A 210 0.96 -16.60 3.51
CA VAL A 210 1.63 -16.48 4.81
C VAL A 210 0.67 -15.95 5.87
N ALA A 211 -0.14 -14.93 5.56
CA ALA A 211 -1.20 -14.44 6.45
C ALA A 211 -2.15 -15.57 6.88
N TYR A 212 -2.54 -16.42 5.94
CA TYR A 212 -3.42 -17.57 6.19
C TYR A 212 -2.76 -18.70 6.98
N MET A 213 -1.45 -18.92 6.85
CA MET A 213 -0.70 -19.85 7.71
C MET A 213 -0.64 -19.35 9.14
N LEU A 214 -0.48 -18.05 9.33
CA LEU A 214 -0.42 -17.40 10.64
C LEU A 214 -1.80 -17.16 11.25
N ARG A 215 -2.87 -17.67 10.63
CA ARG A 215 -4.27 -17.43 11.04
C ARG A 215 -4.49 -17.78 12.52
N GLY A 216 -5.29 -16.96 13.19
CA GLY A 216 -5.50 -17.04 14.64
C GLY A 216 -4.45 -16.29 15.47
N GLY A 217 -3.29 -15.96 14.89
CA GLY A 217 -2.28 -15.10 15.50
C GLY A 217 -2.49 -13.61 15.21
N ARG A 218 -1.93 -12.74 16.05
CA ARG A 218 -1.97 -11.27 15.86
C ARG A 218 -1.24 -10.82 14.59
N LEU A 219 -0.19 -11.54 14.20
CA LEU A 219 0.59 -11.26 12.99
C LEU A 219 -0.20 -11.53 11.70
N ALA A 220 -1.23 -12.38 11.72
CA ALA A 220 -2.06 -12.61 10.53
C ALA A 220 -2.68 -11.29 10.02
N TRP A 221 -3.15 -10.44 10.93
CA TRP A 221 -3.81 -9.18 10.58
C TRP A 221 -2.87 -8.16 9.94
N VAL A 222 -1.59 -8.17 10.32
CA VAL A 222 -0.54 -7.36 9.66
C VAL A 222 -0.48 -7.69 8.18
N TRP A 223 -0.41 -8.98 7.87
CA TRP A 223 -0.23 -9.47 6.52
C TRP A 223 -1.52 -9.43 5.70
N TRP A 224 -2.69 -9.59 6.34
CA TRP A 224 -3.98 -9.31 5.70
C TRP A 224 -4.10 -7.84 5.29
N ALA A 225 -3.79 -6.90 6.19
CA ALA A 225 -3.83 -5.48 5.86
C ALA A 225 -2.84 -5.13 4.72
N MET A 226 -1.62 -5.67 4.77
CA MET A 226 -0.62 -5.48 3.71
C MET A 226 -1.08 -6.08 2.37
N GLY A 227 -1.60 -7.32 2.37
CA GLY A 227 -2.07 -7.98 1.16
C GLY A 227 -3.31 -7.30 0.56
N MET A 228 -4.25 -6.85 1.39
CA MET A 228 -5.41 -6.08 0.97
C MET A 228 -5.02 -4.69 0.43
N SER A 229 -4.03 -4.02 1.03
CA SER A 229 -3.45 -2.80 0.48
C SER A 229 -2.98 -3.04 -0.96
N GLY A 230 -2.19 -4.08 -1.19
CA GLY A 230 -1.71 -4.44 -2.54
C GLY A 230 -2.86 -4.78 -3.51
N ALA A 231 -3.89 -5.49 -3.05
CA ALA A 231 -5.05 -5.82 -3.87
C ALA A 231 -5.86 -4.58 -4.27
N VAL A 232 -5.98 -3.58 -3.39
CA VAL A 232 -6.69 -2.32 -3.70
C VAL A 232 -5.95 -1.52 -4.79
N TRP A 233 -4.62 -1.55 -4.82
CA TRP A 233 -3.83 -0.91 -5.88
C TRP A 233 -4.15 -1.45 -7.27
N LEU A 234 -4.39 -2.77 -7.41
CA LEU A 234 -4.85 -3.38 -8.67
C LEU A 234 -6.10 -2.69 -9.21
N PHE A 235 -7.09 -2.44 -8.36
CA PHE A 235 -8.34 -1.77 -8.76
C PHE A 235 -8.12 -0.27 -9.04
N TYR A 236 -7.24 0.37 -8.26
CA TYR A 236 -6.87 1.76 -8.49
C TYR A 236 -6.19 1.94 -9.86
N ASP A 237 -5.33 1.01 -10.29
CA ASP A 237 -4.65 1.09 -11.59
C ASP A 237 -5.60 0.75 -12.74
N ALA A 238 -6.52 -0.18 -12.52
CA ALA A 238 -7.57 -0.51 -13.48
C ALA A 238 -8.65 0.58 -13.62
N ARG A 239 -8.58 1.69 -12.87
CA ARG A 239 -9.66 2.69 -12.79
C ARG A 239 -10.13 3.22 -14.15
N GLU A 240 -9.21 3.50 -15.07
CA GLU A 240 -9.54 4.06 -16.39
C GLU A 240 -10.31 3.04 -17.24
N TRP A 241 -10.02 1.76 -17.06
CA TRP A 241 -10.70 0.66 -17.75
C TRP A 241 -12.02 0.27 -17.07
N LEU A 242 -12.10 0.38 -15.75
CA LEU A 242 -13.30 0.08 -14.97
C LEU A 242 -14.35 1.19 -15.06
N ALA A 243 -13.94 2.45 -15.20
CA ALA A 243 -14.85 3.59 -15.20
C ALA A 243 -15.97 3.51 -16.27
N PRO A 244 -15.72 3.11 -17.53
CA PRO A 244 -16.77 2.93 -18.54
C PRO A 244 -17.76 1.79 -18.23
N LEU A 245 -17.41 0.88 -17.31
CA LEU A 245 -18.27 -0.23 -16.90
C LEU A 245 -19.22 0.16 -15.75
N LEU A 246 -18.99 1.31 -15.12
CA LEU A 246 -19.83 1.83 -14.05
C LEU A 246 -20.94 2.72 -14.63
N PRO A 247 -22.13 2.76 -13.99
CA PRO A 247 -23.20 3.64 -14.42
C PRO A 247 -22.79 5.12 -14.22
N GLY A 248 -23.24 5.99 -15.13
CA GLY A 248 -23.03 7.43 -15.03
C GLY A 248 -21.94 7.96 -15.96
N ASN A 249 -21.34 9.09 -15.59
CA ASN A 249 -20.28 9.74 -16.35
C ASN A 249 -18.93 9.03 -16.11
N PRO A 250 -18.23 8.54 -17.15
CA PRO A 250 -16.93 7.88 -16.99
C PRO A 250 -15.88 8.75 -16.29
N ALA A 251 -15.87 10.06 -16.49
CA ALA A 251 -14.90 10.95 -15.84
C ALA A 251 -15.11 11.02 -14.33
N GLU A 252 -16.37 11.10 -13.89
CA GLU A 252 -16.74 11.07 -12.47
C GLU A 252 -16.41 9.69 -11.86
N ALA A 253 -16.66 8.61 -12.60
CA ALA A 253 -16.32 7.26 -12.18
C ALA A 253 -14.81 7.07 -11.95
N VAL A 254 -13.95 7.65 -12.80
CA VAL A 254 -12.49 7.65 -12.60
C VAL A 254 -12.12 8.36 -11.29
N GLU A 255 -12.74 9.50 -10.98
CA GLU A 255 -12.49 10.24 -9.74
C GLU A 255 -12.96 9.46 -8.49
N LEU A 256 -14.10 8.77 -8.57
CA LEU A 256 -14.56 7.88 -7.49
C LEU A 256 -13.59 6.72 -7.28
N LEU A 257 -13.15 6.07 -8.35
CA LEU A 257 -12.19 4.98 -8.28
C LEU A 257 -10.80 5.46 -7.81
N ARG A 258 -10.44 6.72 -8.05
CA ARG A 258 -9.20 7.32 -7.53
C ARG A 258 -9.15 7.33 -6.00
N THR A 259 -10.31 7.33 -5.33
CA THR A 259 -10.37 7.24 -3.86
C THR A 259 -9.83 5.93 -3.31
N LEU A 260 -9.73 4.85 -4.11
CA LEU A 260 -9.15 3.57 -3.69
C LEU A 260 -7.71 3.71 -3.15
N ARG A 261 -6.96 4.72 -3.61
CA ARG A 261 -5.65 5.09 -3.05
C ARG A 261 -5.69 5.32 -1.53
N THR A 262 -6.78 5.89 -1.03
CA THR A 262 -6.99 6.14 0.41
C THR A 262 -7.02 4.83 1.18
N SER A 263 -7.81 3.86 0.72
CA SER A 263 -7.84 2.53 1.33
C SER A 263 -6.48 1.85 1.28
N GLY A 264 -5.79 1.88 0.13
CA GLY A 264 -4.46 1.28 -0.01
C GLY A 264 -3.46 1.83 1.01
N LEU A 265 -3.28 3.16 1.05
CA LEU A 265 -2.35 3.79 1.97
C LEU A 265 -2.77 3.66 3.46
N ALA A 266 -4.06 3.76 3.76
CA ALA A 266 -4.56 3.59 5.11
C ALA A 266 -4.33 2.16 5.63
N MET A 267 -4.53 1.14 4.78
CA MET A 267 -4.24 -0.26 5.11
C MET A 267 -2.74 -0.52 5.31
N LEU A 268 -1.87 0.12 4.52
CA LEU A 268 -0.42 0.05 4.72
C LEU A 268 0.00 0.64 6.08
N GLY A 269 -0.53 1.82 6.43
CA GLY A 269 -0.31 2.43 7.74
C GLY A 269 -0.84 1.55 8.89
N LEU A 270 -2.03 0.99 8.71
CA LEU A 270 -2.62 0.04 9.67
C LEU A 270 -1.75 -1.20 9.86
N ALA A 271 -1.24 -1.80 8.77
CA ALA A 271 -0.35 -2.95 8.85
C ALA A 271 0.86 -2.66 9.74
N GLY A 272 1.46 -1.47 9.61
CA GLY A 272 2.57 -1.05 10.45
C GLY A 272 2.21 -0.90 11.94
N TRP A 273 1.06 -0.29 12.25
CA TRP A 273 0.58 -0.20 13.63
C TRP A 273 0.26 -1.56 14.25
N LEU A 274 -0.34 -2.47 13.48
CA LEU A 274 -0.61 -3.84 13.91
C LEU A 274 0.70 -4.60 14.19
N GLN A 275 1.74 -4.38 13.38
CA GLN A 275 3.05 -5.00 13.58
C GLN A 275 3.67 -4.55 14.91
N ARG A 276 3.71 -3.24 15.16
CA ARG A 276 4.19 -2.69 16.45
C ARG A 276 3.41 -3.30 17.61
N SER A 277 2.08 -3.28 17.51
CA SER A 277 1.19 -3.76 18.58
C SER A 277 1.36 -5.26 18.87
N ALA A 278 1.64 -6.06 17.84
CA ALA A 278 1.90 -7.50 18.01
C ALA A 278 3.21 -7.75 18.78
N LEU A 279 4.26 -6.96 18.54
CA LEU A 279 5.55 -7.11 19.19
C LEU A 279 5.54 -6.62 20.65
N THR A 280 4.93 -5.46 20.92
CA THR A 280 4.86 -4.91 22.29
C THR A 280 4.12 -5.86 23.24
N ALA A 281 3.09 -6.55 22.76
CA ALA A 281 2.33 -7.45 23.60
C ALA A 281 2.99 -8.81 23.86
N ALA A 282 4.06 -9.16 23.13
CA ALA A 282 4.81 -10.38 23.38
C ALA A 282 5.84 -10.23 24.52
N GLN A 283 6.28 -8.99 24.82
CA GLN A 283 7.31 -8.69 25.83
C GLN A 283 6.93 -8.94 27.30
N PRO A 284 5.67 -8.76 27.77
CA PRO A 284 5.33 -8.96 29.18
C PRO A 284 5.35 -10.42 29.66
N ALA A 285 5.36 -11.39 28.75
CA ALA A 285 5.30 -12.81 29.10
C ALA A 285 6.67 -13.45 29.41
N SER A 286 7.78 -12.79 29.06
CA SER A 286 9.14 -13.32 29.24
C SER A 286 9.85 -12.80 30.50
N SER A 287 9.26 -11.85 31.24
CA SER A 287 9.89 -11.20 32.40
C SER A 287 9.47 -11.75 33.77
N THR A 288 8.53 -12.69 33.86
CA THR A 288 8.00 -13.21 35.15
C THR A 288 8.63 -14.54 35.62
N GLY A 289 9.88 -14.85 35.29
CA GLY A 289 10.41 -16.20 35.49
C GLY A 289 11.89 -16.36 35.87
N VAL A 290 12.57 -15.34 36.40
CA VAL A 290 13.88 -15.53 37.03
C VAL A 290 13.74 -15.27 38.53
N VAL A 291 13.25 -16.28 39.24
CA VAL A 291 13.48 -16.37 40.69
C VAL A 291 14.93 -16.80 40.84
N VAL A 292 15.82 -15.86 41.13
CA VAL A 292 17.19 -16.18 41.53
C VAL A 292 17.08 -16.84 42.91
N PRO A 293 17.51 -18.11 43.09
CA PRO A 293 17.59 -18.70 44.41
C PRO A 293 18.65 -17.93 45.19
N THR A 294 18.25 -17.23 46.25
CA THR A 294 19.19 -16.70 47.24
C THR A 294 19.78 -17.88 47.99
N ALA A 295 21.09 -18.10 47.83
CA ALA A 295 21.88 -18.97 48.68
C ALA A 295 22.29 -18.23 49.95
#